data_AF-E0R7Z8-F1
#
_entry.id   AF-E0R7Z8-F1
#
_cell.length_a   1.000
_cell.length_b   1.000
_cell.length_c   1.000
_cell.angle_alpha   90.00
_cell.angle_beta   90.00
_cell.angle_gamma   90.00
#
_symmetry.space_group_name_H-M   'P 1'
#
loop_
_entity.id
_entity.type
_entity.pdbx_description
1 polymer ?
#
loop_
_entity_poly.entity_id
_entity_poly.type
_entity_poly.pdbx_seq_one_letter_code
_entity_poly.pdbx_strand_id
1 'polypeptide(L)'
;MVLLRSVPPPSEGVRHEQGETTAVLDGKGLGAGTLYVAETRLSWFDGSGMGFSLEYPTISLHAISRDLSAYPQEHLYVMVNAKLNDEMQENPHDEEDEDKSSEEDECEGITEIRFVPSDKAALESMFSAMCECQALHPDPDDEDSDGDFDGDEYDVEEAEHGQGDIPSFCTYEEGVSGLRAEGQATLQRLEGMLAQSVANTFHMAGVRTDETNGEFDDGMEVDAGSTVAGQFEDADVDH
;
A
#
# COMPACT_ATOMS: atom_id res chain seq x y z
N MET A 1 0.57 -20.58 -15.38
CA MET A 1 1.71 -21.44 -14.99
C MET A 1 2.94 -20.59 -15.19
N VAL A 2 3.62 -20.15 -14.11
CA VAL A 2 4.76 -19.22 -14.23
C VAL A 2 5.84 -19.83 -15.13
N LEU A 3 6.14 -19.15 -16.23
CA LEU A 3 7.18 -19.54 -17.17
C LEU A 3 8.51 -18.95 -16.68
N LEU A 4 9.48 -19.78 -16.34
CA LEU A 4 10.85 -19.30 -16.10
C LEU A 4 11.60 -19.31 -17.45
N ARG A 5 12.46 -18.32 -17.68
CA ARG A 5 13.31 -18.24 -18.88
C ARG A 5 14.74 -18.65 -18.53
N SER A 6 15.42 -19.28 -19.48
CA SER A 6 16.86 -19.55 -19.39
C SER A 6 17.61 -18.28 -19.79
N VAL A 7 17.86 -17.40 -18.83
CA VAL A 7 18.64 -16.15 -19.03
C VAL A 7 19.93 -16.27 -18.24
N PRO A 8 21.09 -15.85 -18.77
CA PRO A 8 22.31 -15.82 -17.97
C PRO A 8 22.20 -14.77 -16.85
N PRO A 9 22.75 -15.04 -15.65
CA PRO A 9 22.83 -14.04 -14.59
C PRO A 9 23.57 -12.78 -15.07
N PRO A 10 23.17 -11.59 -14.60
CA PRO A 10 23.85 -10.34 -14.96
C PRO A 10 25.30 -10.38 -14.46
N SER A 11 26.26 -10.09 -15.34
CA SER A 11 27.70 -10.05 -15.01
C SER A 11 28.25 -8.64 -14.82
N GLU A 12 27.47 -7.61 -15.16
CA GLU A 12 27.86 -6.21 -15.11
C GLU A 12 26.84 -5.41 -14.29
N GLY A 13 27.30 -4.36 -13.60
CA GLY A 13 26.43 -3.47 -12.84
C GLY A 13 25.75 -4.12 -11.62
N VAL A 14 26.17 -5.31 -11.18
CA VAL A 14 25.60 -5.97 -10.00
C VAL A 14 25.95 -5.15 -8.74
N ARG A 15 24.92 -4.65 -8.07
CA ARG A 15 25.01 -3.90 -6.80
C ARG A 15 24.90 -4.81 -5.60
N HIS A 16 24.06 -5.83 -5.69
CA HIS A 16 23.85 -6.79 -4.63
C HIS A 16 23.52 -8.17 -5.18
N GLU A 17 24.12 -9.21 -4.60
CA GLU A 17 23.82 -10.61 -4.88
C GLU A 17 23.44 -11.28 -3.57
N GLN A 18 22.24 -11.87 -3.53
CA GLN A 18 21.73 -12.58 -2.36
C GLN A 18 21.34 -14.00 -2.73
N GLY A 19 22.14 -14.95 -2.27
CA GLY A 19 21.83 -16.38 -2.35
C GLY A 19 20.70 -16.79 -1.40
N GLU A 20 20.27 -18.04 -1.54
CA GLU A 20 19.30 -18.69 -0.64
C GLU A 20 18.02 -17.87 -0.41
N THR A 21 17.55 -17.21 -1.47
CA THR A 21 16.36 -16.38 -1.48
C THR A 21 15.23 -17.09 -2.20
N THR A 22 14.12 -17.31 -1.51
CA THR A 22 12.93 -17.93 -2.09
C THR A 22 12.09 -16.88 -2.80
N ALA A 23 11.78 -17.08 -4.07
CA ALA A 23 10.85 -16.22 -4.79
C ALA A 23 9.42 -16.81 -4.74
N VAL A 24 8.44 -15.95 -4.48
CA VAL A 24 7.01 -16.29 -4.50
C VAL A 24 6.32 -15.29 -5.42
N LEU A 25 5.73 -15.76 -6.51
CA LEU A 25 5.09 -14.94 -7.55
C LEU A 25 3.59 -15.25 -7.54
N ASP A 26 2.76 -14.23 -7.31
CA ASP A 26 1.29 -14.35 -7.16
C ASP A 26 0.86 -15.46 -6.20
N GLY A 27 1.58 -15.57 -5.07
CA GLY A 27 1.36 -16.61 -4.06
C GLY A 27 1.93 -17.99 -4.43
N LYS A 28 2.40 -18.20 -5.66
CA LYS A 28 3.07 -19.44 -6.09
C LYS A 28 4.57 -19.39 -5.77
N GLY A 29 5.01 -20.23 -4.84
CA GLY A 29 6.43 -20.41 -4.54
C GLY A 29 7.20 -21.03 -5.72
N LEU A 30 8.30 -20.38 -6.12
CA LEU A 30 9.20 -20.82 -7.19
C LEU A 30 10.41 -21.62 -6.64
N GLY A 31 10.62 -21.61 -5.32
CA GLY A 31 11.72 -22.31 -4.65
C GLY A 31 12.85 -21.36 -4.25
N ALA A 32 13.92 -21.92 -3.68
CA ALA A 32 15.10 -21.16 -3.26
C ALA A 32 16.04 -20.94 -4.45
N GLY A 33 16.60 -19.74 -4.53
CA GLY A 33 17.46 -19.32 -5.63
C GLY A 33 18.36 -18.16 -5.25
N THR A 34 18.92 -17.49 -6.25
CA THR A 34 19.78 -16.32 -6.07
C THR A 34 19.12 -15.09 -6.68
N LEU A 35 18.99 -14.04 -5.87
CA LEU A 35 18.55 -12.71 -6.29
C LEU A 35 19.75 -11.86 -6.68
N TYR A 36 19.67 -11.19 -7.83
CA TYR A 36 20.63 -10.24 -8.33
C TYR A 36 19.96 -8.88 -8.48
N VAL A 37 20.43 -7.90 -7.73
CA VAL A 37 20.09 -6.48 -7.89
C VAL A 37 21.21 -5.85 -8.71
N ALA A 38 20.95 -5.58 -9.98
CA ALA A 38 21.90 -4.93 -10.89
C ALA A 38 21.35 -3.57 -11.33
N GLU A 39 22.22 -2.65 -11.75
CA GLU A 39 21.81 -1.29 -12.15
C GLU A 39 20.66 -1.26 -13.14
N THR A 40 20.61 -2.18 -14.11
CA THR A 40 19.64 -2.16 -15.21
C THR A 40 18.38 -2.97 -14.92
N ARG A 41 18.48 -4.05 -14.14
CA ARG A 41 17.41 -5.03 -13.93
C ARG A 41 17.53 -5.73 -12.59
N LEU A 42 16.40 -6.08 -12.01
CA LEU A 42 16.30 -7.04 -10.90
C LEU A 42 16.12 -8.44 -11.47
N SER A 43 16.90 -9.43 -11.07
CA SER A 43 16.79 -10.80 -11.60
C SER A 43 16.83 -11.86 -10.51
N TRP A 44 16.09 -12.95 -10.67
CA TRP A 44 16.13 -14.09 -9.75
C TRP A 44 16.25 -15.40 -10.52
N PHE A 45 17.09 -16.32 -10.02
CA PHE A 45 17.36 -17.61 -10.65
C PHE A 45 17.27 -18.77 -9.65
N ASP A 46 16.65 -19.89 -10.06
CA ASP A 46 16.38 -21.08 -9.25
C ASP A 46 17.60 -22.02 -9.05
N GLY A 47 18.80 -21.60 -9.46
CA GLY A 47 20.03 -22.40 -9.43
C GLY A 47 20.17 -23.43 -10.56
N SER A 48 19.10 -23.73 -11.31
CA SER A 48 19.15 -24.53 -12.54
C SER A 48 19.50 -23.70 -13.78
N GLY A 49 19.59 -22.37 -13.62
CA GLY A 49 19.78 -21.40 -14.69
C GLY A 49 18.46 -20.85 -15.24
N MET A 50 17.33 -21.24 -14.65
CA MET A 50 16.01 -20.74 -14.99
C MET A 50 15.65 -19.60 -14.04
N GLY A 51 15.08 -18.53 -14.57
CA GLY A 51 14.79 -17.33 -13.79
C GLY A 51 13.88 -16.35 -14.52
N PHE A 52 13.73 -15.17 -13.92
CA PHE A 52 13.07 -14.03 -14.54
C PHE A 52 13.84 -12.75 -14.20
N SER A 53 13.62 -11.72 -15.02
CA SER A 53 14.23 -10.40 -14.86
C SER A 53 13.16 -9.34 -15.01
N LEU A 54 13.23 -8.31 -14.18
CA LEU A 54 12.33 -7.16 -14.15
C LEU A 54 13.14 -5.90 -14.46
N GLU A 55 12.57 -5.00 -15.24
CA GLU A 55 13.13 -3.67 -15.48
C GLU A 55 12.64 -2.71 -14.39
N TYR A 56 13.48 -1.80 -13.92
CA TYR A 56 13.10 -0.85 -12.86
C TYR A 56 11.86 -0.01 -13.17
N PRO A 57 11.67 0.51 -14.40
CA PRO A 57 10.43 1.23 -14.74
C PRO A 57 9.16 0.39 -14.63
N THR A 58 9.25 -0.95 -14.68
CA THR A 58 8.08 -1.83 -14.51
C THR A 58 7.70 -2.05 -13.04
N ILE A 59 8.63 -1.77 -12.11
CA ILE A 59 8.42 -1.95 -10.67
C ILE A 59 7.65 -0.74 -10.14
N SER A 60 6.39 -0.95 -9.78
CA SER A 60 5.53 0.10 -9.22
C SER A 60 5.95 0.48 -7.81
N LEU A 61 6.29 -0.52 -6.97
CA LEU A 61 6.82 -0.28 -5.63
C LEU A 61 7.60 -1.48 -5.10
N HIS A 62 8.49 -1.21 -4.14
CA HIS A 62 9.17 -2.23 -3.36
C HIS A 62 9.21 -1.84 -1.88
N ALA A 63 9.08 -2.82 -0.98
CA ALA A 63 9.04 -2.58 0.47
C ALA A 63 9.52 -3.79 1.26
N ILE A 64 10.08 -3.57 2.45
CA ILE A 64 10.35 -4.64 3.41
C ILE A 64 9.09 -4.90 4.23
N SER A 65 8.59 -6.13 4.21
CA SER A 65 7.51 -6.59 5.08
C SER A 65 8.09 -7.46 6.21
N ARG A 66 7.85 -7.05 7.46
CA ARG A 66 8.25 -7.78 8.67
C ARG A 66 7.06 -8.28 9.49
N ASP A 67 5.84 -8.04 9.02
CA ASP A 67 4.65 -8.40 9.75
C ASP A 67 4.34 -9.89 9.60
N LEU A 68 4.71 -10.66 10.63
CA LEU A 68 4.50 -12.10 10.69
C LEU A 68 3.03 -12.51 10.82
N SER A 69 2.14 -11.55 11.16
CA SER A 69 0.70 -11.80 11.19
C SER A 69 0.07 -11.76 9.80
N ALA A 70 0.60 -10.91 8.92
CA ALA A 70 0.16 -10.79 7.52
C ALA A 70 0.81 -11.84 6.62
N TYR A 71 2.10 -12.16 6.82
CA TYR A 71 2.79 -13.20 6.07
C TYR A 71 3.81 -13.94 6.97
N PRO A 72 3.92 -15.28 6.93
CA PRO A 72 4.69 -16.04 7.93
C PRO A 72 6.20 -15.75 8.00
N GLN A 73 6.76 -15.03 7.03
CA GLN A 73 8.20 -14.78 6.89
C GLN A 73 8.49 -13.33 6.51
N GLU A 74 9.61 -12.79 7.00
CA GLU A 74 10.05 -11.44 6.62
C GLU A 74 10.57 -11.49 5.17
N HIS A 75 10.14 -10.54 4.34
CA HIS A 75 10.41 -10.59 2.92
C HIS A 75 10.49 -9.20 2.30
N LEU A 76 11.17 -9.12 1.15
CA LEU A 76 11.11 -7.98 0.26
C LEU A 76 9.91 -8.18 -0.68
N TYR A 77 8.92 -7.31 -0.55
CA TYR A 77 7.74 -7.27 -1.42
C TYR A 77 8.01 -6.33 -2.60
N VAL A 78 7.62 -6.76 -3.80
CA VAL A 78 7.75 -6.03 -5.05
C VAL A 78 6.44 -6.17 -5.81
N MET A 79 5.91 -5.03 -6.27
CA MET A 79 4.74 -4.96 -7.13
C MET A 79 5.17 -4.47 -8.52
N VAL A 80 4.67 -5.12 -9.57
CA VAL A 80 5.03 -4.82 -10.96
C VAL A 80 3.76 -4.52 -11.76
N ASN A 81 3.77 -3.45 -12.56
CA ASN A 81 2.69 -3.04 -13.46
C ASN A 81 2.71 -3.84 -14.79
N ALA A 82 2.90 -5.15 -14.72
CA ALA A 82 2.86 -6.02 -15.90
C ALA A 82 2.37 -7.42 -15.52
N LYS A 83 1.60 -8.08 -16.40
CA LYS A 83 1.26 -9.50 -16.29
C LYS A 83 2.47 -10.33 -16.73
N LEU A 84 3.33 -10.71 -15.78
CA LEU A 84 4.46 -11.59 -16.07
C LEU A 84 3.99 -12.94 -16.66
N ASN A 85 2.76 -13.37 -16.38
CA ASN A 85 2.23 -14.65 -16.87
C ASN A 85 1.80 -14.67 -18.36
N ASP A 86 1.51 -13.52 -19.00
CA ASP A 86 1.03 -13.46 -20.40
C ASP A 86 2.13 -13.02 -21.40
N GLU A 87 2.95 -12.03 -21.06
CA GLU A 87 4.00 -11.51 -21.95
C GLU A 87 5.18 -12.49 -22.15
N MET A 88 5.14 -13.64 -21.49
CA MET A 88 6.14 -14.70 -21.65
C MET A 88 5.84 -15.69 -22.78
N GLN A 89 4.72 -15.52 -23.49
CA GLN A 89 4.33 -16.30 -24.66
C GLN A 89 4.65 -15.55 -25.97
N GLU A 90 5.93 -15.41 -26.33
CA GLU A 90 6.28 -15.00 -27.70
C GLU A 90 6.04 -16.16 -28.67
N ASN A 91 4.84 -16.22 -29.23
CA ASN A 91 4.56 -16.81 -30.53
C ASN A 91 3.45 -15.97 -31.20
N PRO A 92 3.72 -15.22 -32.27
CA PRO A 92 2.68 -14.60 -33.06
C PRO A 92 2.16 -15.64 -34.05
N HIS A 93 1.15 -16.42 -33.67
CA HIS A 93 0.32 -17.14 -34.62
C HIS A 93 -1.07 -17.44 -34.02
N ASP A 94 -2.01 -16.52 -34.30
CA ASP A 94 -3.31 -16.81 -34.93
C ASP A 94 -4.20 -17.89 -34.27
N GLU A 95 -5.27 -17.51 -33.58
CA GLU A 95 -6.60 -17.22 -34.14
C GLU A 95 -7.65 -17.18 -33.00
N GLU A 96 -8.55 -16.20 -33.10
CA GLU A 96 -9.97 -16.19 -32.69
C GLU A 96 -10.39 -16.98 -31.43
N ASP A 97 -10.59 -16.27 -30.31
CA ASP A 97 -11.65 -16.62 -29.36
C ASP A 97 -12.30 -15.32 -28.84
N GLU A 98 -13.45 -15.00 -29.42
CA GLU A 98 -14.42 -14.03 -28.89
C GLU A 98 -15.02 -14.55 -27.57
N ASP A 99 -15.39 -13.63 -26.68
CA ASP A 99 -16.18 -13.82 -25.46
C ASP A 99 -15.51 -14.33 -24.17
N LYS A 100 -14.86 -13.40 -23.47
CA LYS A 100 -15.11 -13.20 -22.02
C LYS A 100 -15.30 -11.72 -21.70
N SER A 101 -16.56 -11.29 -21.68
CA SER A 101 -17.00 -10.14 -20.90
C SER A 101 -16.73 -10.43 -19.43
N SER A 102 -15.68 -9.80 -18.90
CA SER A 102 -15.46 -9.60 -17.48
C SER A 102 -15.20 -8.11 -17.32
N GLU A 103 -16.26 -7.32 -17.25
CA GLU A 103 -16.13 -5.98 -16.67
C GLU A 103 -16.01 -6.18 -15.15
N GLU A 104 -14.89 -5.71 -14.60
CA GLU A 104 -14.51 -5.57 -13.16
C GLU A 104 -13.24 -6.36 -12.79
N ASP A 105 -12.07 -5.91 -13.24
CA ASP A 105 -10.89 -5.80 -12.37
C ASP A 105 -9.89 -4.77 -12.93
N GLU A 106 -9.92 -3.54 -12.41
CA GLU A 106 -8.90 -2.51 -12.73
C GLU A 106 -7.49 -2.92 -12.25
N CYS A 107 -7.34 -4.08 -11.59
CA CYS A 107 -6.06 -4.70 -11.23
C CYS A 107 -5.52 -5.71 -12.24
N GLU A 108 -6.14 -5.89 -13.42
CA GLU A 108 -5.79 -6.91 -14.43
C GLU A 108 -4.34 -6.86 -14.96
N GLY A 109 -3.48 -5.95 -14.53
CA GLY A 109 -2.08 -5.86 -14.97
C GLY A 109 -1.03 -6.12 -13.89
N ILE A 110 -1.39 -6.36 -12.63
CA ILE A 110 -0.41 -6.29 -11.52
C ILE A 110 0.11 -7.68 -11.14
N THR A 111 1.43 -7.85 -11.12
CA THR A 111 2.09 -9.05 -10.58
C THR A 111 2.71 -8.76 -9.22
N GLU A 112 2.44 -9.60 -8.22
CA GLU A 112 3.06 -9.50 -6.90
C GLU A 112 4.21 -10.49 -6.74
N ILE A 113 5.35 -10.01 -6.25
CA ILE A 113 6.54 -10.83 -6.05
C ILE A 113 7.05 -10.63 -4.63
N ARG A 114 7.30 -11.73 -3.93
CA ARG A 114 7.90 -11.74 -2.59
C ARG A 114 9.23 -12.48 -2.65
N PHE A 115 10.30 -11.81 -2.24
CA PHE A 115 11.63 -12.39 -2.08
C PHE A 115 11.91 -12.63 -0.60
N VAL A 116 12.00 -13.90 -0.24
CA VAL A 116 12.14 -14.36 1.15
C VAL A 116 13.56 -14.90 1.35
N PRO A 117 14.51 -14.09 1.84
CA PRO A 117 15.87 -14.54 2.09
C PRO A 117 15.92 -15.46 3.31
N SER A 118 16.82 -16.44 3.26
CA SER A 118 17.10 -17.30 4.43
C SER A 118 17.76 -16.51 5.58
N ASP A 119 18.57 -15.50 5.23
CA ASP A 119 19.11 -14.52 6.17
C ASP A 119 18.28 -13.23 6.15
N LYS A 120 17.60 -12.96 7.27
CA LYS A 120 16.76 -11.76 7.46
C LYS A 120 17.57 -10.47 7.50
N ALA A 121 18.84 -10.53 7.92
CA ALA A 121 19.69 -9.35 7.99
C ALA A 121 19.99 -8.78 6.59
N ALA A 122 19.90 -9.61 5.54
CA ALA A 122 20.09 -9.20 4.17
C ALA A 122 18.99 -8.30 3.61
N LEU A 123 17.78 -8.29 4.21
CA LEU A 123 16.64 -7.52 3.70
C LEU A 123 16.94 -6.02 3.56
N GLU A 124 17.64 -5.43 4.53
CA GLU A 124 18.04 -4.01 4.50
C GLU A 124 19.01 -3.74 3.33
N SER A 125 19.99 -4.61 3.12
CA SER A 125 20.95 -4.47 2.03
C SER A 125 20.30 -4.65 0.66
N MET A 126 19.39 -5.64 0.53
CA MET A 126 18.62 -5.86 -0.69
C MET A 126 17.75 -4.63 -1.03
N PHE A 127 17.04 -4.09 -0.02
CA PHE A 127 16.18 -2.92 -0.18
C PHE A 127 16.99 -1.68 -0.56
N SER A 128 18.07 -1.37 0.18
CA SER A 128 18.94 -0.23 -0.12
C SER A 128 19.50 -0.28 -1.55
N ALA A 129 19.98 -1.45 -1.98
CA ALA A 129 20.49 -1.63 -3.34
C ALA A 129 19.39 -1.42 -4.39
N MET A 130 18.15 -1.85 -4.10
CA MET A 130 17.01 -1.66 -4.99
C MET A 130 16.62 -0.17 -5.08
N CYS A 131 16.60 0.56 -3.97
CA CYS A 131 16.36 2.01 -3.96
C CYS A 131 17.40 2.77 -4.79
N GLU A 132 18.68 2.46 -4.60
CA GLU A 132 19.78 3.07 -5.37
C GLU A 132 19.62 2.83 -6.87
N CYS A 133 19.21 1.62 -7.27
CA CYS A 133 18.99 1.32 -8.68
C CYS A 133 17.72 1.98 -9.22
N GLN A 134 16.61 2.02 -8.47
CA GLN A 134 15.38 2.70 -8.89
C GLN A 134 15.63 4.19 -9.16
N ALA A 135 16.49 4.84 -8.36
CA ALA A 135 16.88 6.24 -8.56
C ALA A 135 17.64 6.51 -9.87
N LEU A 136 18.17 5.46 -10.53
CA LEU A 136 18.83 5.56 -11.84
C LEU A 136 17.85 5.48 -13.03
N HIS A 137 16.57 5.18 -12.78
CA HIS A 137 15.53 5.04 -13.81
C HIS A 137 14.32 5.93 -13.49
N PRO A 138 14.45 7.27 -13.59
CA PRO A 138 13.30 8.16 -13.52
C PRO A 138 12.38 7.96 -14.73
N ASP A 139 11.08 8.21 -14.56
CA ASP A 139 10.12 8.11 -15.65
C ASP A 139 10.34 9.26 -16.66
N PRO A 140 10.37 8.96 -17.97
CA PRO A 140 10.65 9.97 -19.00
C PRO A 140 9.51 10.98 -19.17
N ASP A 141 8.29 10.64 -18.74
CA ASP A 141 7.11 11.52 -18.80
C ASP A 141 6.97 12.40 -17.54
N ASP A 142 7.81 12.21 -16.53
CA ASP A 142 7.81 12.98 -15.26
C ASP A 142 8.70 14.25 -15.33
N GLU A 143 9.21 14.63 -16.51
CA GLU A 143 10.06 15.82 -16.71
C GLU A 143 9.36 17.17 -16.41
N ASP A 144 8.06 17.19 -16.09
CA ASP A 144 7.24 18.39 -15.93
C ASP A 144 6.92 18.78 -14.47
N SER A 145 7.36 18.02 -13.45
CA SER A 145 7.05 18.36 -12.05
C SER A 145 8.08 19.27 -11.35
N ASP A 146 9.11 19.73 -12.06
CA ASP A 146 10.25 20.46 -11.52
C ASP A 146 10.14 21.99 -11.72
N GLY A 147 9.03 22.47 -12.31
CA GLY A 147 8.96 23.79 -12.92
C GLY A 147 7.96 24.80 -12.37
N ASP A 148 7.17 24.49 -11.33
CA ASP A 148 6.13 25.43 -10.84
C ASP A 148 5.95 25.43 -9.31
N PHE A 149 6.99 25.04 -8.56
CA PHE A 149 7.12 25.56 -7.20
C PHE A 149 7.81 26.93 -7.32
N ASP A 150 7.01 27.94 -7.70
CA ASP A 150 7.40 29.35 -7.65
C ASP A 150 7.87 29.61 -6.21
N GLY A 151 9.20 29.54 -6.06
CA GLY A 151 9.93 30.04 -4.92
C GLY A 151 9.74 31.53 -4.90
N ASP A 152 8.61 31.98 -4.35
CA ASP A 152 8.60 33.18 -3.56
C ASP A 152 9.56 32.94 -2.37
N GLU A 153 10.86 32.95 -2.66
CA GLU A 153 11.91 33.17 -1.70
C GLU A 153 11.64 34.57 -1.12
N TYR A 154 10.81 34.61 -0.08
CA TYR A 154 10.80 35.74 0.81
C TYR A 154 12.22 35.86 1.33
N ASP A 155 12.94 36.85 0.81
CA ASP A 155 14.25 37.26 1.25
C ASP A 155 14.17 37.67 2.73
N VAL A 156 14.40 36.71 3.63
CA VAL A 156 14.48 36.92 5.08
C VAL A 156 15.89 37.41 5.47
N GLU A 157 16.64 38.07 4.58
CA GLU A 157 17.98 38.60 4.89
C GLU A 157 18.01 40.12 5.16
N GLU A 158 16.87 40.77 5.42
CA GLU A 158 16.87 42.20 5.83
C GLU A 158 16.26 42.50 7.20
N ALA A 159 15.88 41.49 8.00
CA ALA A 159 15.18 41.71 9.27
C ALA A 159 15.79 41.08 10.53
N GLU A 160 17.07 40.65 10.58
CA GLU A 160 17.65 40.33 11.89
C GLU A 160 19.18 40.44 11.98
N HIS A 161 19.71 41.66 11.83
CA HIS A 161 20.96 42.04 12.50
C HIS A 161 20.78 42.20 14.04
N GLY A 162 20.08 41.27 14.69
CA GLY A 162 19.53 41.51 16.02
C GLY A 162 19.34 40.27 16.90
N GLN A 163 20.39 39.46 17.09
CA GLN A 163 20.59 38.62 18.28
C GLN A 163 19.41 37.73 18.75
N GLY A 164 19.38 36.50 18.24
CA GLY A 164 19.26 35.27 19.03
C GLY A 164 18.01 35.04 19.87
N ASP A 165 17.11 34.17 19.41
CA ASP A 165 16.80 32.88 20.05
C ASP A 165 15.81 32.11 19.17
N ILE A 166 16.02 30.80 19.01
CA ILE A 166 15.15 29.90 18.24
C ILE A 166 13.86 29.71 19.05
N PRO A 167 12.64 29.96 18.53
CA PRO A 167 11.44 29.76 19.33
C PRO A 167 11.10 28.26 19.42
N SER A 168 11.51 27.70 20.55
CA SER A 168 10.98 26.50 21.15
C SER A 168 9.45 26.64 21.30
N PHE A 169 8.68 25.67 20.79
CA PHE A 169 7.23 25.47 20.98
C PHE A 169 6.40 26.68 21.46
N CYS A 170 5.48 27.18 20.63
CA CYS A 170 4.52 28.20 21.07
C CYS A 170 3.71 27.71 22.28
N THR A 171 4.00 28.26 23.45
CA THR A 171 3.17 28.05 24.64
C THR A 171 1.85 28.78 24.49
N TYR A 172 0.81 28.26 25.15
CA TYR A 172 -0.53 28.87 25.16
C TYR A 172 -0.51 30.37 25.49
N GLU A 173 0.34 30.81 26.43
CA GLU A 173 0.46 32.22 26.80
C GLU A 173 1.07 33.11 25.71
N GLU A 174 2.05 32.61 24.98
CA GLU A 174 2.74 33.37 23.93
C GLU A 174 1.85 33.56 22.70
N GLY A 175 1.06 32.53 22.36
CA GLY A 175 0.05 32.61 21.30
C GLY A 175 -1.07 33.61 21.59
N VAL A 176 -1.54 33.70 22.84
CA VAL A 176 -2.59 34.66 23.25
C VAL A 176 -2.09 36.10 23.28
N SER A 177 -0.79 36.29 23.55
CA SER A 177 -0.14 37.59 23.56
C SER A 177 0.03 38.20 22.16
N GLY A 178 0.06 37.36 21.12
CA GLY A 178 0.12 37.78 19.71
C GLY A 178 -1.22 38.26 19.11
N LEU A 179 -2.35 38.10 19.81
CA LEU A 179 -3.66 38.51 19.32
C LEU A 179 -3.90 40.02 19.54
N ARG A 180 -4.53 40.68 18.55
CA ARG A 180 -5.07 42.04 18.71
C ARG A 180 -6.18 42.05 19.77
N ALA A 181 -6.45 43.21 20.38
CA ALA A 181 -7.45 43.37 21.45
C ALA A 181 -8.85 42.83 21.09
N GLU A 182 -9.27 42.96 19.83
CA GLU A 182 -10.53 42.37 19.33
C GLU A 182 -10.51 40.83 19.31
N GLY A 183 -9.35 40.25 18.98
CA GLY A 183 -9.14 38.80 19.00
C GLY A 183 -9.18 38.24 20.41
N GLN A 184 -8.52 38.92 21.36
CA GLN A 184 -8.56 38.53 22.77
C GLN A 184 -9.99 38.59 23.35
N ALA A 185 -10.75 39.65 23.04
CA ALA A 185 -12.15 39.76 23.48
C ALA A 185 -13.05 38.67 22.89
N THR A 186 -12.82 38.30 21.63
CA THR A 186 -13.56 37.21 20.97
C THR A 186 -13.23 35.86 21.61
N LEU A 187 -11.96 35.59 21.89
CA LEU A 187 -11.52 34.37 22.55
C LEU A 187 -12.15 34.24 23.94
N GLN A 188 -12.12 35.31 24.75
CA GLN A 188 -12.72 35.33 26.08
C GLN A 188 -14.25 35.07 26.05
N ARG A 189 -14.94 35.58 25.02
CA ARG A 189 -16.36 35.29 24.81
C ARG A 189 -16.63 33.82 24.49
N LEU A 190 -15.78 33.19 23.67
CA LEU A 190 -15.88 31.78 23.31
C LEU A 190 -15.59 30.88 24.51
N GLU A 191 -14.55 31.19 25.29
CA GLU A 191 -14.23 30.49 26.54
C GLU A 191 -15.39 30.57 27.54
N GLY A 192 -16.01 31.75 27.69
CA GLY A 192 -17.17 31.93 28.55
C GLY A 192 -18.39 31.12 28.11
N MET A 193 -18.58 30.91 26.81
CA MET A 193 -19.66 30.09 26.26
C MET A 193 -19.42 28.59 26.50
N LEU A 194 -18.18 28.14 26.29
CA LEU A 194 -17.75 26.78 26.57
C LEU A 194 -17.89 26.44 28.06
N ALA A 195 -17.41 27.30 28.96
CA ALA A 195 -17.51 27.10 30.41
C ALA A 195 -18.97 26.97 30.90
N GLN A 196 -19.90 27.71 30.29
CA GLN A 196 -21.34 27.61 30.59
C GLN A 196 -21.97 26.33 30.03
N SER A 197 -21.47 25.81 28.90
CA SER A 197 -21.98 24.57 28.29
C SER A 197 -21.64 23.31 29.11
N VAL A 198 -20.51 23.29 29.84
CA VAL A 198 -20.12 22.15 30.68
C VAL A 198 -20.91 22.07 31.99
N ALA A 199 -21.49 23.19 32.45
CA ALA A 199 -22.30 23.25 33.66
C ALA A 199 -23.75 22.75 33.44
N ASN A 200 -24.23 22.74 32.20
CA ASN A 200 -25.52 22.17 31.84
C ASN A 200 -25.30 20.84 31.13
N THR A 201 -25.47 19.75 31.86
CA THR A 201 -25.73 18.42 31.28
C THR A 201 -26.76 18.55 30.15
N PHE A 202 -26.29 18.20 28.95
CA PHE A 202 -26.97 18.13 27.66
C PHE A 202 -28.50 18.33 27.68
N HIS A 203 -28.95 19.48 27.22
CA HIS A 203 -30.26 19.59 26.57
C HIS A 203 -30.02 19.83 25.07
N MET A 204 -29.56 18.79 24.37
CA MET A 204 -29.67 18.77 22.91
C MET A 204 -31.14 18.58 22.58
N ALA A 205 -31.77 19.60 22.01
CA ALA A 205 -33.16 19.54 21.60
C ALA A 205 -33.35 18.38 20.62
N GLY A 206 -34.05 17.32 21.06
CA GLY A 206 -34.49 16.22 20.20
C GLY A 206 -34.05 14.81 20.60
N VAL A 207 -33.16 14.63 21.58
CA VAL A 207 -32.78 13.28 22.03
C VAL A 207 -33.57 12.91 23.28
N ARG A 208 -34.59 12.05 23.10
CA ARG A 208 -35.22 11.34 24.21
C ARG A 208 -34.26 10.25 24.69
N THR A 209 -33.70 10.39 25.88
CA THR A 209 -33.03 9.28 26.57
C THR A 209 -34.08 8.53 27.39
N ASP A 210 -34.63 7.47 26.81
CA ASP A 210 -35.46 6.51 27.55
C ASP A 210 -34.54 5.36 28.02
N GLU A 211 -34.49 5.17 29.34
CA GLU A 211 -33.68 4.16 30.01
C GLU A 211 -34.29 2.77 29.78
N THR A 212 -33.65 1.94 28.96
CA THR A 212 -34.07 0.54 28.77
C THR A 212 -33.38 -0.37 29.78
N ASN A 213 -34.14 -0.65 30.85
CA ASN A 213 -33.88 -1.69 31.85
C ASN A 213 -33.81 -3.06 31.16
N GLY A 214 -32.62 -3.65 31.07
CA GLY A 214 -32.41 -4.95 30.44
C GLY A 214 -32.81 -6.11 31.36
N GLU A 215 -34.05 -6.58 31.23
CA GLU A 215 -34.46 -7.93 31.65
C GLU A 215 -34.33 -8.86 30.44
N PHE A 216 -33.45 -9.86 30.58
CA PHE A 216 -33.29 -10.95 29.62
C PHE A 216 -34.44 -11.96 29.83
N ASP A 217 -35.31 -12.12 28.83
CA ASP A 217 -36.28 -13.22 28.74
C ASP A 217 -35.83 -14.19 27.65
N ASP A 218 -35.57 -15.42 28.08
CA ASP A 218 -35.08 -16.56 27.31
C ASP A 218 -36.30 -17.35 26.82
N GLY A 219 -36.60 -17.29 25.51
CA GLY A 219 -37.86 -17.78 24.95
C GLY A 219 -37.75 -18.30 23.52
N MET A 220 -36.87 -19.28 23.26
CA MET A 220 -36.81 -19.98 21.98
C MET A 220 -37.65 -21.27 22.02
N GLU A 221 -38.96 -21.17 21.77
CA GLU A 221 -39.80 -22.35 21.47
C GLU A 221 -39.61 -22.73 19.98
N VAL A 222 -39.08 -23.93 19.75
CA VAL A 222 -39.00 -24.57 18.43
C VAL A 222 -40.28 -25.35 18.15
N ASP A 223 -41.13 -24.84 17.26
CA ASP A 223 -42.32 -25.57 16.81
C ASP A 223 -41.92 -26.67 15.81
N ALA A 224 -42.01 -27.92 16.26
CA ALA A 224 -41.78 -29.11 15.46
C ALA A 224 -43.04 -29.48 14.68
N GLY A 225 -43.25 -28.85 13.52
CA GLY A 225 -44.51 -29.07 12.81
C GLY A 225 -44.66 -28.49 11.40
N SER A 226 -43.67 -28.58 10.51
CA SER A 226 -43.94 -28.46 9.07
C SER A 226 -42.85 -29.10 8.21
N THR A 227 -43.03 -30.37 7.87
CA THR A 227 -42.35 -31.02 6.75
C THR A 227 -43.24 -30.88 5.52
N VAL A 228 -43.07 -29.82 4.74
CA VAL A 228 -43.66 -29.75 3.40
C VAL A 228 -42.66 -30.37 2.43
N ALA A 229 -43.01 -31.55 1.95
CA ALA A 229 -42.33 -32.28 0.90
C ALA A 229 -42.55 -31.60 -0.47
N GLY A 230 -41.48 -31.55 -1.27
CA GLY A 230 -41.51 -31.68 -2.73
C GLY A 230 -42.17 -30.57 -3.55
N GLN A 231 -41.37 -29.61 -4.03
CA GLN A 231 -41.68 -28.81 -5.21
C GLN A 231 -40.43 -28.65 -6.09
N PHE A 232 -40.01 -29.75 -6.73
CA PHE A 232 -39.11 -29.71 -7.88
C PHE A 232 -39.63 -30.72 -8.90
N GLU A 233 -40.76 -30.38 -9.53
CA GLU A 233 -41.32 -31.11 -10.65
C GLU A 233 -41.65 -30.04 -11.70
N ASP A 234 -40.69 -29.81 -12.59
CA ASP A 234 -40.88 -29.48 -14.02
C ASP A 234 -39.50 -29.26 -14.64
N ALA A 235 -38.89 -30.38 -15.03
CA ALA A 235 -37.80 -30.42 -15.98
C ALA A 235 -38.40 -30.70 -17.35
N ASP A 236 -38.70 -29.66 -18.11
CA ASP A 236 -38.96 -29.79 -19.54
C ASP A 236 -37.70 -29.37 -20.32
N VAL A 237 -37.06 -30.40 -20.88
CA VAL A 237 -36.08 -30.32 -21.96
C VAL A 237 -36.86 -30.16 -23.26
N ASP A 238 -36.63 -29.06 -24.00
CA ASP A 238 -36.97 -28.99 -25.42
C ASP A 238 -35.69 -28.88 -26.25
N HIS A 239 -35.74 -29.47 -27.43
CA HIS A 239 -34.63 -30.11 -28.14
C HIS A 239 -34.17 -29.31 -29.36
#